data_AF-A0A3B8WW79-F1
#
_entry.id   AF-A0A3B8WW79-F1
#
_cell.length_a   1.000
_cell.length_b   1.000
_cell.length_c   1.000
_cell.angle_alpha   90.00
_cell.angle_beta   90.00
_cell.angle_gamma   90.00
#
_symmetry.space_group_name_H-M   'P 1'
#
loop_
_entity.id
_entity.type
_entity.pdbx_description
1 polymer ?
#
loop_
_entity_poly.entity_id
_entity_poly.type
_entity_poly.pdbx_seq_one_letter_code
_entity_poly.pdbx_strand_id
1 'polypeptide(L)'
;MTLQMPDALSKHLKTLAFLALAFMVPATTVAELSIARGSAVSGSQQRDNAPEWVYTLRQGDTVASITQTLLSQQTTQQRLLEHNGLASNAKLGAGDTLRIPVNWLKRQPEPARVIAVTGNVQQISGMDGRKLPLSEDSIVRVGDEILSGAGSATIELADGSELRISP
;
A
#
# COMPACT_ATOMS: atom_id res chain seq x y z
N MET A 1 63.48 -21.40 -52.27
CA MET A 1 62.44 -21.71 -53.28
C MET A 1 61.11 -21.45 -52.60
N THR A 2 60.65 -20.19 -52.61
CA THR A 2 59.70 -19.60 -53.59
C THR A 2 58.29 -20.16 -53.44
N LEU A 3 57.21 -19.39 -53.26
CA LEU A 3 57.00 -17.95 -53.41
C LEU A 3 55.64 -17.59 -52.76
N GLN A 4 55.54 -16.36 -52.22
CA GLN A 4 54.34 -15.49 -52.20
C GLN A 4 53.17 -15.71 -51.20
N MET A 5 53.21 -14.95 -50.09
CA MET A 5 52.16 -13.99 -49.70
C MET A 5 52.61 -12.58 -50.20
N PRO A 6 51.96 -11.42 -49.94
CA PRO A 6 50.57 -11.04 -49.58
C PRO A 6 50.07 -9.85 -50.47
N ASP A 7 48.86 -9.32 -50.26
CA ASP A 7 48.51 -7.86 -50.36
C ASP A 7 46.99 -7.73 -50.14
N ALA A 8 46.44 -7.22 -49.03
CA ALA A 8 46.55 -5.91 -48.38
C ALA A 8 45.59 -4.83 -48.97
N LEU A 9 45.03 -4.06 -48.02
CA LEU A 9 44.46 -2.71 -48.14
C LEU A 9 43.16 -2.55 -48.96
N SER A 10 42.14 -1.86 -48.47
CA SER A 10 42.28 -0.49 -47.95
C SER A 10 41.27 -0.13 -46.85
N LYS A 11 41.80 0.31 -45.71
CA LYS A 11 41.18 1.35 -44.88
C LYS A 11 41.70 2.70 -45.36
N HIS A 12 40.87 3.71 -45.13
CA HIS A 12 41.11 5.13 -45.37
C HIS A 12 41.02 5.49 -46.86
N LEU A 13 40.40 6.60 -47.26
CA LEU A 13 40.96 7.90 -46.95
C LEU A 13 40.07 9.03 -47.52
N LYS A 14 39.90 10.09 -46.73
CA LYS A 14 39.73 11.51 -47.13
C LYS A 14 38.34 11.96 -47.65
N THR A 15 37.57 12.69 -46.84
CA THR A 15 37.57 14.17 -46.68
C THR A 15 37.16 14.93 -47.94
N LEU A 16 36.09 15.73 -47.85
CA LEU A 16 36.08 17.20 -47.89
C LEU A 16 34.59 17.64 -47.87
N ALA A 17 34.09 18.28 -46.81
CA ALA A 17 34.16 19.73 -46.55
C ALA A 17 33.27 20.51 -47.54
N PHE A 18 32.19 21.17 -47.12
CA PHE A 18 32.09 22.59 -46.67
C PHE A 18 30.61 22.97 -46.97
N LEU A 19 29.85 23.90 -46.37
CA LEU A 19 30.08 25.04 -45.51
C LEU A 19 28.70 25.59 -45.07
N ALA A 20 28.61 25.94 -43.79
CA ALA A 20 27.84 27.01 -43.13
C ALA A 20 26.37 27.35 -43.50
N LEU A 21 25.53 27.52 -42.48
CA LEU A 21 25.14 28.88 -42.04
C LEU A 21 24.64 28.89 -40.58
N ALA A 22 25.00 29.96 -39.88
CA ALA A 22 24.91 30.21 -38.45
C ALA A 22 23.49 30.47 -37.91
N PHE A 23 23.22 30.05 -36.67
CA PHE A 23 22.27 30.69 -35.74
C PHE A 23 22.80 30.41 -34.31
N MET A 24 23.52 31.37 -33.72
CA MET A 24 23.02 32.39 -32.79
C MET A 24 22.88 31.85 -31.35
N VAL A 25 23.93 32.09 -30.57
CA VAL A 25 23.99 31.87 -29.11
C VAL A 25 23.28 33.04 -28.41
N PRO A 26 22.27 32.82 -27.56
CA PRO A 26 21.94 33.76 -26.52
C PRO A 26 22.66 33.41 -25.22
N ALA A 27 23.02 34.49 -24.53
CA ALA A 27 23.93 34.58 -23.40
C ALA A 27 23.52 33.74 -22.17
N THR A 28 24.57 33.40 -21.42
CA THR A 28 24.53 32.98 -20.01
C THR A 28 23.90 34.05 -19.12
N THR A 29 22.82 33.71 -18.41
CA THR A 29 22.45 34.29 -17.11
C THR A 29 21.36 33.44 -16.45
N VAL A 30 21.73 32.59 -15.50
CA VAL A 30 20.82 32.16 -14.42
C VAL A 30 21.56 32.36 -13.10
N ALA A 31 21.50 33.58 -12.60
CA ALA A 31 21.28 33.81 -11.17
C ALA A 31 19.74 33.93 -11.06
N GLU A 32 19.02 33.39 -10.08
CA GLU A 32 19.20 33.57 -8.65
C GLU A 32 18.53 32.43 -7.84
N LEU A 33 19.23 32.02 -6.78
CA LEU A 33 18.73 31.67 -5.45
C LEU A 33 17.35 31.01 -5.30
N SER A 34 17.34 29.68 -5.20
CA SER A 34 16.31 29.00 -4.40
C SER A 34 16.63 29.12 -2.90
N ILE A 35 16.46 30.31 -2.31
CA ILE A 35 16.23 30.43 -0.86
C ILE A 35 14.79 30.01 -0.61
N ALA A 36 14.60 28.71 -0.45
CA ALA A 36 13.52 28.13 0.33
C ALA A 36 13.95 26.71 0.72
N ARG A 37 15.00 26.60 1.55
CA ARG A 37 15.06 25.51 2.54
C ARG A 37 13.94 25.77 3.54
N GLY A 38 12.70 25.57 3.10
CA GLY A 38 11.60 25.34 3.99
C GLY A 38 11.84 23.97 4.59
N SER A 39 12.11 23.94 5.89
CA SER A 39 11.92 22.75 6.73
C SER A 39 10.44 22.37 6.69
N ALA A 40 9.94 21.85 5.57
CA ALA A 40 8.83 20.93 5.61
C ALA A 40 9.49 19.56 5.80
N VAL A 41 9.57 19.19 7.07
CA VAL A 41 9.87 17.84 7.54
C VAL A 41 9.51 16.80 6.47
N SER A 42 10.54 16.16 5.91
CA SER A 42 10.41 14.85 5.29
C SER A 42 9.91 13.90 6.38
N GLY A 43 8.60 13.88 6.49
CA GLY A 43 7.82 13.13 7.44
C GLY A 43 6.53 12.74 6.74
N SER A 44 6.61 12.29 5.49
CA SER A 44 5.85 11.09 5.16
C SER A 44 6.38 10.03 6.14
N GLN A 45 5.83 10.06 7.36
CA GLN A 45 5.77 8.89 8.20
C GLN A 45 5.19 7.87 7.25
N GLN A 46 6.06 6.98 6.78
CA GLN A 46 5.67 5.73 6.22
C GLN A 46 4.89 5.10 7.37
N ARG A 47 3.58 5.39 7.41
CA ARG A 47 2.64 4.66 8.24
C ARG A 47 2.94 3.24 7.81
N ASP A 48 3.39 2.42 8.74
CA ASP A 48 3.45 0.99 8.52
C ASP A 48 2.13 0.65 7.83
N ASN A 49 2.19 0.28 6.55
CA ASN A 49 1.01 -0.01 5.75
C ASN A 49 0.48 -1.39 6.16
N ALA A 50 0.43 -1.62 7.47
CA ALA A 50 -0.17 -2.77 8.08
C ALA A 50 -1.68 -2.52 8.02
N PRO A 51 -2.46 -3.50 7.56
CA PRO A 51 -3.91 -3.39 7.62
C PRO A 51 -4.32 -3.10 9.07
N GLU A 52 -5.18 -2.10 9.23
CA GLU A 52 -5.71 -1.67 10.53
C GLU A 52 -7.16 -2.13 10.68
N TRP A 53 -7.51 -2.61 11.87
CA TRP A 53 -8.87 -2.89 12.25
C TRP A 53 -9.41 -1.76 13.12
N VAL A 54 -10.56 -1.21 12.74
CA VAL A 54 -11.27 -0.19 13.53
C VAL A 54 -12.24 -0.88 14.48
N TYR A 55 -11.93 -0.83 15.76
CA TYR A 55 -12.76 -1.39 16.83
C TYR A 55 -13.62 -0.30 17.48
N THR A 56 -14.94 -0.49 17.49
CA THR A 56 -15.87 0.38 18.22
C THR A 56 -16.09 -0.16 19.62
N LEU A 57 -15.82 0.67 20.62
CA LEU A 57 -15.94 0.32 22.03
C LEU A 57 -17.39 0.03 22.41
N ARG A 58 -17.58 -1.08 23.13
CA ARG A 58 -18.87 -1.50 23.70
C ARG A 58 -19.00 -0.99 25.13
N GLN A 59 -20.22 -1.04 25.66
CA GLN A 59 -20.47 -0.71 27.06
C GLN A 59 -19.69 -1.66 27.98
N GLY A 60 -18.88 -1.09 28.88
CA GLY A 60 -18.02 -1.86 29.79
C GLY A 60 -16.62 -2.14 29.25
N ASP A 61 -16.34 -1.82 27.98
CA ASP A 61 -14.98 -1.95 27.45
C ASP A 61 -14.04 -0.93 28.09
N THR A 62 -12.84 -1.40 28.40
CA THR A 62 -11.71 -0.58 28.84
C THR A 62 -10.49 -0.89 27.98
N VAL A 63 -9.57 0.06 27.86
CA VAL A 63 -8.31 -0.16 27.12
C VAL A 63 -7.56 -1.38 27.66
N ALA A 64 -7.58 -1.59 28.98
CA ALA A 64 -6.99 -2.76 29.62
C ALA A 64 -7.67 -4.07 29.16
N SER A 65 -9.00 -4.12 29.18
CA SER A 65 -9.75 -5.31 28.72
C SER A 65 -9.54 -5.61 27.24
N ILE A 66 -9.49 -4.57 26.40
CA ILE A 66 -9.22 -4.68 24.96
C ILE A 66 -7.81 -5.24 24.73
N THR A 67 -6.80 -4.66 25.42
CA THR A 67 -5.42 -5.12 25.36
C THR A 67 -5.32 -6.60 25.73
N GLN A 68 -5.96 -7.00 26.84
CA GLN A 68 -5.90 -8.38 27.34
C GLN A 68 -6.63 -9.38 26.44
N THR A 69 -7.75 -8.97 25.85
CA THR A 69 -8.65 -9.88 25.11
C THR A 69 -8.30 -9.98 23.64
N LEU A 70 -7.95 -8.85 23.01
CA LEU A 70 -7.75 -8.74 21.57
C LEU A 70 -6.28 -8.73 21.17
N LEU A 71 -5.37 -8.24 22.01
CA LEU A 71 -3.97 -8.04 21.60
C LEU A 71 -3.05 -9.18 22.04
N SER A 72 -2.00 -9.41 21.25
CA SER A 72 -0.94 -10.35 21.57
C SER A 72 -0.13 -9.86 22.78
N GLN A 73 0.60 -10.78 23.43
CA GLN A 73 1.40 -10.46 24.63
C GLN A 73 2.55 -9.47 24.35
N GLN A 74 2.85 -9.21 23.08
CA GLN A 74 3.90 -8.28 22.64
C GLN A 74 3.41 -6.82 22.61
N THR A 75 2.10 -6.60 22.68
CA THR A 75 1.49 -5.27 22.60
C THR A 75 0.99 -4.83 23.95
N THR A 76 1.37 -3.62 24.37
CA THR A 76 0.97 -3.03 25.65
C THR A 76 -0.16 -2.03 25.48
N GLN A 77 -0.89 -1.77 26.56
CA GLN A 77 -1.92 -0.72 26.60
C GLN A 77 -1.36 0.65 26.21
N GLN A 78 -0.15 0.99 26.67
CA GLN A 78 0.49 2.26 26.33
C GLN A 78 0.74 2.35 24.82
N ARG A 79 1.23 1.28 24.19
CA ARG A 79 1.46 1.25 22.73
C ARG A 79 0.16 1.41 21.94
N LEU A 80 -0.93 0.82 22.42
CA LEU A 80 -2.26 1.00 21.82
C LEU A 80 -2.74 2.46 21.88
N LEU A 81 -2.55 3.11 23.03
CA LEU A 81 -2.93 4.52 23.21
C LEU A 81 -2.07 5.46 22.34
N GLU A 82 -0.75 5.25 22.33
CA GLU A 82 0.19 6.03 21.51
C GLU A 82 -0.15 5.95 20.01
N HIS A 83 -0.44 4.75 19.50
CA HIS A 83 -0.83 4.56 18.11
C HIS A 83 -2.15 5.27 17.74
N ASN A 84 -3.06 5.37 18.71
CA ASN A 84 -4.31 6.11 18.54
C ASN A 84 -4.16 7.62 18.82
N GLY A 85 -2.99 8.10 19.24
CA GLY A 85 -2.75 9.50 19.63
C GLY A 85 -3.45 9.89 20.94
N LEU A 86 -3.71 8.92 21.81
CA LEU A 86 -4.42 9.10 23.07
C LEU A 86 -3.45 9.23 24.24
N ALA A 87 -3.76 10.11 25.18
CA ALA A 87 -3.02 10.20 26.44
C ALA A 87 -3.26 8.98 27.33
N SER A 88 -2.33 8.67 28.24
CA SER A 88 -2.44 7.53 29.17
C SER A 88 -3.67 7.59 30.08
N ASN A 89 -4.23 8.78 30.30
CA ASN A 89 -5.43 9.05 31.10
C ASN A 89 -6.68 9.32 30.24
N ALA A 90 -6.66 9.01 28.94
CA ALA A 90 -7.80 9.19 28.07
C ALA A 90 -9.01 8.40 28.60
N LYS A 91 -10.14 9.07 28.75
CA LYS A 91 -11.41 8.45 29.12
C LYS A 91 -12.11 8.04 27.82
N LEU A 92 -12.12 6.75 27.54
CA LEU A 92 -12.87 6.19 26.42
C LEU A 92 -14.23 5.68 26.90
N GLY A 93 -15.26 5.92 26.09
CA GLY A 93 -16.64 5.50 26.31
C GLY A 93 -17.15 4.57 25.22
N ALA A 94 -18.35 4.04 25.43
CA ALA A 94 -19.03 3.26 24.40
C ALA A 94 -19.27 4.13 23.15
N GLY A 95 -19.01 3.57 21.97
CA GLY A 95 -19.10 4.28 20.69
C GLY A 95 -17.79 4.90 20.21
N ASP A 96 -16.78 5.06 21.08
CA ASP A 96 -15.46 5.50 20.65
C ASP A 96 -14.79 4.44 19.77
N THR A 97 -13.88 4.88 18.89
CA THR A 97 -13.18 3.98 17.97
C THR A 97 -11.69 3.93 18.26
N LEU A 98 -11.11 2.74 18.15
CA LEU A 98 -9.67 2.50 18.22
C LEU A 98 -9.20 1.84 16.93
N ARG A 99 -8.12 2.37 16.37
CA ARG A 99 -7.34 1.74 15.30
C ARG A 99 -6.38 0.74 15.93
N ILE A 100 -6.44 -0.50 15.45
CA ILE A 100 -5.61 -1.60 15.94
C ILE A 100 -4.94 -2.26 14.74
N PRO A 101 -3.61 -2.19 14.61
CA PRO A 101 -2.88 -2.95 13.59
C PRO A 101 -3.19 -4.44 13.69
N VAL A 102 -3.53 -5.08 12.57
CA VAL A 102 -3.94 -6.51 12.55
C VAL A 102 -2.83 -7.43 13.07
N ASN A 103 -1.57 -7.06 12.89
CA ASN A 103 -0.42 -7.80 13.41
C ASN A 103 -0.28 -7.73 14.96
N TRP A 104 -1.03 -6.86 15.63
CA TRP A 104 -1.07 -6.80 17.10
C TRP A 104 -2.13 -7.72 17.70
N LEU A 105 -3.03 -8.26 16.90
CA LEU A 105 -4.11 -9.10 17.39
C LEU A 105 -3.60 -10.47 17.85
N LYS A 106 -4.07 -10.93 19.00
CA LYS A 106 -3.77 -12.26 19.56
C LYS A 106 -4.23 -13.38 18.63
N ARG A 107 -5.41 -13.19 18.03
CA ARG A 107 -5.93 -14.04 16.98
C ARG A 107 -6.03 -13.19 15.74
N GLN A 108 -5.29 -13.56 14.72
CA GLN A 108 -5.55 -12.98 13.42
C GLN A 108 -6.93 -13.48 12.98
N PRO A 109 -7.82 -12.59 12.55
CA PRO A 109 -9.09 -13.00 11.98
C PRO A 109 -8.77 -13.94 10.81
N GLU A 110 -9.29 -15.16 10.89
CA GLU A 110 -9.07 -16.10 9.80
C GLU A 110 -9.73 -15.56 8.54
N PRO A 111 -9.07 -15.71 7.38
CA PRO A 111 -9.62 -15.20 6.15
C PRO A 111 -10.97 -15.86 5.82
N ALA A 112 -11.89 -15.07 5.30
CA ALA A 112 -13.16 -15.56 4.81
C ALA A 112 -12.99 -16.16 3.39
N ARG A 113 -13.85 -17.11 3.04
CA ARG A 113 -13.85 -17.78 1.73
C ARG A 113 -15.06 -17.34 0.92
N VAL A 114 -14.83 -16.98 -0.34
CA VAL A 114 -15.93 -16.77 -1.28
C VAL A 114 -16.46 -18.12 -1.73
N ILE A 115 -17.74 -18.39 -1.47
CA ILE A 115 -18.39 -19.67 -1.81
C ILE A 115 -19.31 -19.55 -3.03
N ALA A 116 -19.71 -18.34 -3.42
CA ALA A 116 -20.45 -18.09 -4.64
C ALA A 116 -20.23 -16.66 -5.15
N VAL A 117 -20.13 -16.49 -6.46
CA VAL A 117 -20.11 -15.16 -7.11
C VAL A 117 -20.99 -15.18 -8.35
N THR A 118 -21.77 -14.12 -8.56
CA THR A 118 -22.56 -13.91 -9.77
C THR A 118 -22.39 -12.48 -10.26
N GLY A 119 -22.18 -12.30 -11.57
CA GLY A 119 -22.02 -10.97 -12.17
C GLY A 119 -20.65 -10.34 -11.88
N ASN A 120 -20.57 -9.01 -11.91
CA ASN A 120 -19.33 -8.28 -11.71
C ASN A 120 -19.15 -7.90 -10.24
N VAL A 121 -18.27 -8.62 -9.55
CA VAL A 121 -17.84 -8.32 -8.19
C VAL A 121 -16.32 -8.18 -8.17
N GLN A 122 -15.82 -7.18 -7.45
CA GLN A 122 -14.39 -6.91 -7.36
C GLN A 122 -13.97 -6.83 -5.89
N GLN A 123 -12.78 -7.32 -5.58
CA GLN A 123 -12.10 -7.14 -4.30
C GLN A 123 -11.07 -6.03 -4.45
N ILE A 124 -11.03 -5.11 -3.49
CA ILE A 124 -9.93 -4.16 -3.33
C ILE A 124 -9.10 -4.67 -2.16
N SER A 125 -7.85 -5.03 -2.42
CA SER A 125 -6.92 -5.52 -1.39
C SER A 125 -6.62 -4.42 -0.38
N GLY A 126 -6.84 -4.71 0.90
CA GLY A 126 -6.56 -3.77 1.99
C GLY A 126 -5.07 -3.52 2.22
N MET A 127 -4.20 -4.37 1.67
CA MET A 127 -2.75 -4.26 1.83
C MET A 127 -2.10 -3.29 0.85
N ASP A 128 -2.58 -3.25 -0.40
CA ASP A 128 -1.95 -2.51 -1.49
C ASP A 128 -2.93 -1.75 -2.40
N GLY A 129 -4.22 -1.79 -2.07
CA GLY A 129 -5.28 -1.09 -2.81
C GLY A 129 -5.57 -1.68 -4.19
N ARG A 130 -5.00 -2.84 -4.54
CA ARG A 130 -5.20 -3.43 -5.86
C ARG A 130 -6.62 -3.93 -6.02
N LYS A 131 -7.24 -3.57 -7.14
CA LYS A 131 -8.56 -4.08 -7.55
C LYS A 131 -8.39 -5.38 -8.33
N LEU A 132 -9.01 -6.44 -7.84
CA LEU A 132 -9.00 -7.78 -8.42
C LEU A 132 -10.44 -8.24 -8.67
N PRO A 133 -10.71 -9.02 -9.74
CA PRO A 133 -12.00 -9.68 -9.86
C PRO A 133 -12.18 -10.68 -8.71
N LEU A 134 -13.38 -10.72 -8.12
CA LEU A 134 -13.72 -11.71 -7.11
C LEU A 134 -14.19 -13.00 -7.81
N SER A 135 -13.63 -14.14 -7.40
CA SER A 135 -14.00 -15.47 -7.89
C SER A 135 -14.38 -16.38 -6.73
N GLU A 136 -15.06 -17.49 -7.01
CA GLU A 136 -15.20 -18.58 -6.03
C GLU A 136 -13.82 -19.03 -5.52
N ASP A 137 -13.77 -19.48 -4.27
CA ASP A 137 -12.57 -19.80 -3.50
C ASP A 137 -11.58 -18.65 -3.25
N SER A 138 -11.91 -17.43 -3.69
CA SER A 138 -11.11 -16.26 -3.33
C SER A 138 -11.10 -16.08 -1.81
N ILE A 139 -9.95 -15.61 -1.32
CA ILE A 139 -9.72 -15.38 0.08
C ILE A 139 -9.89 -13.88 0.37
N VAL A 140 -10.83 -13.57 1.24
CA VAL A 140 -11.12 -12.21 1.71
C VAL A 140 -10.49 -12.03 3.09
N ARG A 141 -9.54 -11.10 3.19
CA ARG A 141 -8.86 -10.78 4.45
C ARG A 141 -9.47 -9.55 5.08
N VAL A 142 -9.16 -9.34 6.36
CA VAL A 142 -9.52 -8.09 7.02
C VAL A 142 -8.80 -6.92 6.36
N GLY A 143 -9.58 -5.87 6.09
CA GLY A 143 -9.16 -4.69 5.34
C GLY A 143 -9.46 -4.78 3.85
N ASP A 144 -9.77 -5.95 3.30
CA ASP A 144 -10.23 -6.07 1.92
C ASP A 144 -11.66 -5.52 1.81
N GLU A 145 -11.92 -4.78 0.73
CA GLU A 145 -13.24 -4.24 0.41
C GLU A 145 -13.85 -5.01 -0.75
N ILE A 146 -15.15 -5.33 -0.65
CA ILE A 146 -15.90 -6.00 -1.72
C ILE A 146 -16.81 -4.99 -2.39
N LEU A 147 -16.54 -4.72 -3.67
CA LEU A 147 -17.36 -3.87 -4.52
C LEU A 147 -18.27 -4.75 -5.38
N SER A 148 -19.55 -4.79 -5.02
CA SER A 148 -20.60 -5.36 -5.84
C SER A 148 -21.12 -4.31 -6.82
N GLY A 149 -20.88 -4.51 -8.11
CA GLY A 149 -21.52 -3.71 -9.16
C GLY A 149 -22.92 -4.26 -9.42
N ALA A 150 -23.19 -4.71 -10.66
CA ALA A 150 -24.39 -5.48 -10.98
C ALA A 150 -24.24 -6.98 -10.63
N GLY A 151 -23.53 -7.30 -9.54
CA GLY A 151 -23.21 -8.66 -9.13
C GLY A 151 -23.52 -8.92 -7.66
N SER A 152 -23.50 -10.19 -7.27
CA SER A 152 -23.67 -10.64 -5.88
C SER A 152 -22.57 -11.63 -5.51
N ALA A 153 -22.28 -11.71 -4.22
CA ALA A 153 -21.33 -12.68 -3.68
C ALA A 153 -21.85 -13.26 -2.37
N THR A 154 -21.53 -14.52 -2.11
CA THR A 154 -21.73 -15.15 -0.80
C THR A 154 -20.37 -15.55 -0.26
N ILE A 155 -20.09 -15.14 0.97
CA ILE A 155 -18.81 -15.28 1.64
C ILE A 155 -19.05 -16.04 2.94
N GLU A 156 -18.38 -17.18 3.09
CA GLU A 156 -18.33 -17.93 4.35
C GLU A 156 -17.26 -17.31 5.25
N LEU A 157 -17.68 -16.86 6.44
CA LEU A 157 -16.82 -16.34 7.48
C LEU A 157 -16.19 -17.50 8.28
N ALA A 158 -15.12 -17.21 9.01
CA ALA A 158 -14.38 -18.22 9.78
C ALA A 158 -15.21 -18.90 10.90
N ASP A 159 -16.32 -18.29 11.32
CA ASP A 159 -17.25 -18.88 12.28
C ASP A 159 -18.32 -19.78 11.62
N GLY A 160 -18.23 -20.00 10.30
CA GLY A 160 -19.17 -20.77 9.50
C GLY A 160 -20.45 -20.01 9.14
N SER A 161 -20.57 -18.73 9.51
CA SER A 161 -21.69 -17.90 9.07
C SER A 161 -21.50 -17.42 7.63
N GLU A 162 -22.60 -17.21 6.92
CA GLU A 162 -22.59 -16.73 5.54
C GLU A 162 -22.96 -15.24 5.48
N LEU A 163 -22.13 -14.45 4.81
CA LEU A 163 -22.40 -13.06 4.46
C LEU A 163 -22.78 -12.99 2.98
N ARG A 164 -23.98 -12.49 2.69
CA ARG A 164 -24.45 -12.27 1.32
C ARG A 164 -24.39 -10.79 0.95
N ILE A 165 -23.66 -10.49 -0.11
CA ILE A 165 -23.50 -9.15 -0.67
C ILE A 165 -24.34 -9.07 -1.96
N SER A 166 -25.11 -7.99 -2.09
CA SER A 166 -26.00 -7.73 -3.22
C SER A 166 -25.57 -6.44 -3.95
N PRO A 167 -26.01 -6.25 -5.21
CA PRO A 167 -25.78 -5.03 -5.98
C PRO A 167 -26.20 -3.74 -5.27
#